data_AF-A0A9D6AD98-F1
#
_entry.id   AF-A0A9D6AD98-F1
#
_cell.length_a   1.000
_cell.length_b   1.000
_cell.length_c   1.000
_cell.angle_alpha   90.00
_cell.angle_beta   90.00
_cell.angle_gamma   90.00
#
_symmetry.space_group_name_H-M   'P 1'
#
loop_
_entity.id
_entity.type
_entity.pdbx_description
1 polymer ?
#
loop_
_entity_poly.entity_id
_entity_poly.type
_entity_poly.pdbx_seq_one_letter_code
_entity_poly.pdbx_strand_id
1 'polypeptide(L)'
;MLKKIALLAVSTLALAACQDQAGGGQGGARNEIRIVGSSTVFPFAKAVAEKFSAGGTNTSPILESTGTGGGMKLFCAGVGANTPDIANASRRMKASELEMCHTNGVTDVVEVQIG
;
A
#
# COMPACT_ATOMS: atom_id res chain seq x y z
N MET A 1 -51.91 -22.45 20.66
CA MET A 1 -51.31 -22.18 19.33
C MET A 1 -50.19 -21.13 19.35
N LEU A 2 -50.04 -20.31 20.41
CA LEU A 2 -48.98 -19.29 20.53
C LEU A 2 -47.55 -19.84 20.76
N LYS A 3 -47.37 -21.03 21.36
CA LYS A 3 -46.03 -21.60 21.63
C LYS A 3 -45.27 -22.05 20.37
N LYS A 4 -45.95 -22.30 19.24
CA LYS A 4 -45.31 -22.73 17.99
C LYS A 4 -44.72 -21.57 17.18
N ILE A 5 -45.19 -20.35 17.42
CA ILE A 5 -44.73 -19.14 16.70
C ILE A 5 -43.38 -18.66 17.24
N ALA A 6 -43.12 -18.86 18.54
CA ALA A 6 -41.85 -18.46 19.17
C ALA A 6 -40.63 -19.28 18.67
N LEU A 7 -40.83 -20.50 18.16
CA LEU A 7 -39.73 -21.35 17.71
C LEU A 7 -39.22 -21.01 16.30
N LEU A 8 -40.03 -20.34 15.48
CA LEU A 8 -39.68 -19.97 14.09
C LEU A 8 -38.87 -18.67 14.00
N ALA A 9 -38.93 -17.82 15.02
CA ALA A 9 -38.26 -16.52 15.02
C ALA A 9 -36.77 -16.58 15.44
N VAL A 10 -36.31 -17.70 16.00
CA VAL A 10 -34.92 -17.83 16.49
C VAL A 10 -33.97 -18.31 15.38
N SER A 11 -34.49 -18.97 14.34
CA SER A 11 -33.70 -19.52 13.23
C SER A 11 -33.25 -18.48 12.19
N THR A 12 -33.82 -17.28 12.17
CA THR A 12 -33.42 -16.21 11.23
C THR A 12 -32.30 -15.31 11.76
N LEU A 13 -31.99 -15.32 13.05
CA LEU A 13 -30.86 -14.57 13.61
C LEU A 13 -29.50 -15.27 13.43
N ALA A 14 -29.48 -16.57 13.12
CA ALA A 14 -28.23 -17.31 12.93
C ALA A 14 -27.58 -17.05 11.55
N LEU A 15 -28.30 -16.49 10.58
CA LEU A 15 -27.78 -16.23 9.23
C LEU A 15 -27.13 -14.85 9.06
N ALA A 16 -27.24 -13.95 10.04
CA ALA A 16 -26.57 -12.65 10.02
C ALA A 16 -25.10 -12.70 10.53
N ALA A 17 -24.65 -13.87 11.00
CA ALA A 17 -23.27 -14.07 11.46
C ALA A 17 -22.32 -14.59 10.38
N CYS A 18 -22.83 -14.95 9.20
CA CYS A 18 -22.01 -15.14 7.99
C CYS A 18 -21.80 -13.81 7.28
N GLN A 19 -21.40 -12.77 8.02
CA GLN A 19 -20.78 -11.60 7.41
C GLN A 19 -19.38 -12.06 7.00
N ASP A 20 -19.28 -12.37 5.71
CA ASP A 20 -18.07 -12.59 4.93
C ASP A 20 -16.84 -11.88 5.54
N GLN A 21 -16.07 -12.63 6.34
CA GLN A 21 -14.77 -12.24 6.88
C GLN A 21 -13.65 -12.42 5.83
N ALA A 22 -14.00 -12.56 4.54
CA ALA A 22 -13.07 -12.70 3.42
C ALA A 22 -12.86 -11.38 2.65
N GLY A 23 -13.14 -10.23 3.27
CA GLY A 23 -12.78 -8.91 2.77
C GLY A 23 -11.74 -8.26 3.66
N GLY A 24 -10.46 -8.63 3.47
CA GLY A 24 -9.34 -8.01 4.17
C GLY A 24 -9.36 -6.48 4.03
N GLY A 25 -9.23 -5.80 5.18
CA GLY A 25 -8.76 -4.43 5.30
C GLY A 25 -9.57 -3.34 4.59
N GLN A 26 -10.29 -2.54 5.36
CA GLN A 26 -10.70 -1.19 4.93
C GLN A 26 -9.47 -0.32 4.65
N GLY A 27 -8.95 -0.39 3.43
CA GLY A 27 -8.02 0.56 2.85
C GLY A 27 -8.42 0.74 1.40
N GLY A 28 -9.17 1.82 1.09
CA GLY A 28 -9.67 2.06 -0.25
C GLY A 28 -8.56 1.97 -1.28
N ALA A 29 -8.75 1.16 -2.33
CA ALA A 29 -7.78 1.07 -3.42
C ALA A 29 -7.60 2.46 -4.05
N ARG A 30 -6.36 2.94 -4.10
CA ARG A 30 -6.02 4.18 -4.82
C ARG A 30 -5.61 3.87 -6.26
N ASN A 31 -5.98 4.78 -7.16
CA ASN A 31 -5.78 4.62 -8.61
C ASN A 31 -4.42 5.14 -9.10
N GLU A 32 -3.64 5.80 -8.24
CA GLU A 32 -2.29 6.28 -8.56
C GLU A 32 -1.21 5.52 -7.79
N ILE A 33 -0.02 5.43 -8.40
CA ILE A 33 1.21 4.98 -7.75
C ILE A 33 1.85 6.17 -7.02
N ARG A 34 2.32 5.98 -5.80
CA ARG A 34 2.99 7.02 -4.99
C ARG A 34 4.44 6.63 -4.75
N ILE A 35 5.34 7.54 -5.12
CA ILE A 35 6.78 7.33 -5.10
C ILE A 35 7.42 8.43 -4.26
N VAL A 36 8.25 8.02 -3.30
CA VAL A 36 9.05 8.93 -2.46
C VAL A 36 10.53 8.65 -2.66
N GLY A 37 11.41 9.56 -2.22
CA GLY A 37 12.83 9.22 -2.08
C GLY A 37 13.82 10.29 -2.52
N SER A 38 14.96 9.82 -3.03
CA SER A 38 16.15 10.62 -3.31
C SER A 38 15.90 11.79 -4.26
N SER A 39 16.36 12.98 -3.87
CA SER A 39 16.38 14.17 -4.73
C SER A 39 17.31 14.03 -5.94
N THR A 40 18.34 13.18 -5.86
CA THR A 40 19.25 12.94 -6.99
C THR A 40 18.67 11.98 -8.02
N VAL A 41 17.74 11.11 -7.62
CA VAL A 41 17.05 10.15 -8.50
C VAL A 41 15.72 10.72 -9.02
N PHE A 42 15.16 11.70 -8.32
CA PHE A 42 13.90 12.37 -8.66
C PHE A 42 13.75 12.75 -10.14
N PRO A 43 14.71 13.44 -10.81
CA PRO A 43 14.53 13.83 -12.22
C PRO A 43 14.42 12.62 -13.16
N PHE A 44 15.09 11.51 -12.85
CA PHE A 44 15.00 10.27 -13.64
C PHE A 44 13.66 9.57 -13.42
N ALA A 45 13.25 9.43 -12.15
CA ALA A 45 11.95 8.85 -11.81
C ALA A 45 10.80 9.65 -12.42
N LYS A 46 10.90 10.99 -12.45
CA LYS A 46 9.92 11.88 -13.08
C LYS A 46 9.79 11.60 -14.57
N ALA A 47 10.90 11.51 -15.30
CA ALA A 47 10.87 11.20 -16.72
C ALA A 47 10.25 9.82 -17.02
N VAL A 48 10.47 8.83 -16.15
CA VAL A 48 9.82 7.51 -16.27
C VAL A 48 8.33 7.60 -16.01
N ALA A 49 7.90 8.34 -14.97
CA ALA A 49 6.50 8.53 -14.63
C ALA A 49 5.72 9.26 -15.73
N GLU A 50 6.32 10.28 -16.34
CA GLU A 50 5.74 11.00 -17.49
C GLU A 50 5.58 10.07 -18.71
N LYS A 51 6.59 9.23 -19.00
CA LYS A 51 6.47 8.24 -20.07
C LYS A 51 5.43 7.16 -19.79
N PHE A 52 5.33 6.72 -18.53
CA PHE A 52 4.39 5.69 -18.11
C PHE A 52 2.92 6.11 -18.32
N SER A 53 2.59 7.38 -18.05
CA SER A 53 1.26 7.93 -18.29
C SER A 53 1.02 8.34 -19.74
N ALA A 54 2.05 8.81 -20.46
CA ALA A 54 1.92 9.19 -21.86
C ALA A 54 1.59 8.02 -22.80
N GLY A 55 1.95 6.78 -22.43
CA GLY A 55 1.81 5.59 -23.28
C GLY A 55 0.45 4.88 -23.22
N GLY A 56 -0.55 5.36 -22.47
CA GLY A 56 -1.82 4.64 -22.35
C GLY A 56 -2.84 5.25 -21.37
N THR A 57 -3.65 4.40 -20.74
CA THR A 57 -4.71 4.79 -19.78
C THR A 57 -4.23 4.87 -18.33
N ASN A 58 -2.91 4.80 -18.09
CA ASN A 58 -2.36 4.75 -16.76
C ASN A 58 -2.42 6.13 -16.09
N THR A 59 -2.88 6.18 -14.85
CA THR A 59 -2.77 7.37 -14.01
C THR A 59 -1.30 7.72 -13.80
N SER A 60 -0.96 9.01 -13.93
CA SER A 60 0.40 9.48 -13.67
C SER A 60 0.79 9.21 -12.20
N PRO A 61 1.95 8.57 -11.96
CA PRO A 61 2.47 8.42 -10.61
C PRO A 61 2.70 9.79 -9.94
N ILE A 62 2.46 9.85 -8.63
CA ILE A 62 2.79 10.99 -7.78
C ILE A 62 4.21 10.79 -7.25
N LEU A 63 5.07 11.79 -7.44
CA LEU A 63 6.46 11.76 -6.99
C LEU A 63 6.73 12.86 -5.97
N GLU A 64 7.35 12.49 -4.85
CA GLU A 64 7.74 13.42 -3.79
C GLU A 64 9.24 13.26 -3.47
N SER A 65 10.00 14.36 -3.60
CA SER A 65 11.43 14.39 -3.25
C SER A 65 11.60 14.58 -1.74
N THR A 66 11.96 13.52 -1.04
CA THR A 66 12.07 13.49 0.44
C THR A 66 13.47 13.12 0.94
N GLY A 67 14.41 12.84 0.02
CA GLY A 67 15.72 12.27 0.31
C GLY A 67 15.64 10.76 0.60
N THR A 68 16.71 10.01 0.35
CA THR A 68 16.69 8.54 0.48
C THR A 68 16.23 8.07 1.87
N GLY A 69 16.79 8.62 2.94
CA GLY A 69 16.40 8.23 4.31
C GLY A 69 14.96 8.63 4.67
N GLY A 70 14.53 9.82 4.24
CA GLY A 70 13.16 10.29 4.44
C GLY A 70 12.14 9.44 3.68
N GLY A 71 12.44 9.10 2.42
CA GLY A 71 11.63 8.22 1.60
C GLY A 71 11.51 6.81 2.18
N MET A 72 12.61 6.22 2.65
CA MET A 72 12.58 4.91 3.33
C MET A 72 11.72 4.95 4.59
N LYS A 73 11.79 6.03 5.38
CA LYS A 73 10.93 6.19 6.56
C LYS A 73 9.44 6.23 6.21
N LEU A 74 9.08 6.93 5.13
CA LEU A 74 7.69 7.02 4.67
C LEU A 74 7.20 5.69 4.07
N PHE A 75 8.02 5.04 3.25
CA PHE A 75 7.73 3.74 2.65
C PHE A 75 7.57 2.64 3.70
N CYS A 76 8.49 2.54 4.65
CA CYS A 76 8.43 1.57 5.74
C CYS A 76 7.42 1.93 6.85
N ALA A 77 6.57 2.96 6.68
CA ALA A 77 5.60 3.33 7.71
C ALA A 77 4.43 2.33 7.83
N GLY A 78 4.27 1.44 6.84
CA GLY A 78 3.25 0.40 6.81
C GLY A 78 2.77 0.08 5.39
N VAL A 79 1.73 -0.74 5.28
CA VAL A 79 1.12 -1.14 4.01
C VAL A 79 -0.26 -0.52 3.88
N GLY A 80 -0.60 -0.07 2.67
CA GLY A 80 -1.95 0.36 2.30
C GLY A 80 -1.98 1.68 1.53
N ALA A 81 -3.18 2.18 1.27
CA ALA A 81 -3.38 3.37 0.44
C ALA A 81 -2.72 4.65 0.98
N ASN A 82 -2.46 4.70 2.29
CA ASN A 82 -1.88 5.86 2.96
C ASN A 82 -0.34 5.88 2.98
N THR A 83 0.31 4.79 2.55
CA THR A 83 1.79 4.70 2.49
C THR A 83 2.26 4.66 1.04
N PRO A 84 3.49 5.12 0.74
CA PRO A 84 4.05 5.07 -0.62
C PRO A 84 4.26 3.63 -1.12
N ASP A 85 4.16 3.41 -2.44
CA ASP A 85 4.42 2.09 -3.05
C ASP A 85 5.90 1.86 -3.35
N ILE A 86 6.64 2.95 -3.63
CA ILE A 86 8.03 2.87 -4.11
C ILE A 86 8.87 3.91 -3.37
N ALA A 87 10.01 3.49 -2.86
CA ALA A 87 11.08 4.36 -2.40
C ALA A 87 12.26 4.32 -3.38
N ASN A 88 12.44 5.38 -4.17
CA ASN A 88 13.65 5.51 -4.97
C ASN A 88 14.82 5.96 -4.09
N ALA A 89 16.03 5.53 -4.43
CA ALA A 89 17.18 5.71 -3.56
C ALA A 89 18.47 5.89 -4.36
N SER A 90 19.33 6.78 -3.89
CA SER A 90 20.69 6.96 -4.44
C SER A 90 21.74 6.06 -3.79
N ARG A 91 21.31 5.17 -2.88
CA ARG A 91 22.14 4.21 -2.17
C ARG A 91 21.28 3.01 -1.78
N ARG A 92 21.96 1.91 -1.45
CA ARG A 92 21.35 0.72 -0.85
C ARG A 92 20.57 1.05 0.43
N MET A 93 19.48 0.32 0.65
CA MET A 93 18.76 0.29 1.92
C MET A 93 19.69 -0.25 3.03
N LYS A 94 19.64 0.37 4.21
CA LYS A 94 20.39 -0.10 5.39
C LYS A 94 19.63 -1.24 6.07
N ALA A 95 20.34 -2.12 6.76
CA ALA A 95 19.73 -3.18 7.57
C ALA A 95 18.73 -2.62 8.60
N SER A 96 19.04 -1.48 9.23
CA SER A 96 18.12 -0.81 10.16
C SER A 96 16.85 -0.24 9.51
N GLU A 97 16.92 0.14 8.24
CA GLU A 97 15.76 0.63 7.48
C GLU A 97 14.85 -0.55 7.10
N LEU A 98 15.44 -1.68 6.70
CA LEU A 98 14.71 -2.92 6.42
C LEU A 98 14.02 -3.48 7.67
N GLU A 99 14.71 -3.47 8.82
CA GLU A 99 14.14 -3.91 10.09
C GLU A 99 12.94 -3.05 10.50
N MET A 100 13.01 -1.75 10.28
CA MET A 100 11.87 -0.84 10.48
C MET A 100 10.70 -1.20 9.56
N CYS A 101 10.96 -1.49 8.29
CA CYS A 101 9.94 -1.99 7.36
C CYS A 101 9.26 -3.25 7.93
N HIS A 102 10.03 -4.26 8.33
CA HIS A 102 9.49 -5.50 8.89
C HIS A 102 8.67 -5.28 10.17
N THR A 103 9.18 -4.44 11.08
CA THR A 103 8.49 -4.09 12.33
C THR A 103 7.12 -3.45 12.07
N ASN A 104 7.00 -2.69 10.98
CA ASN A 104 5.77 -2.01 10.58
C ASN A 104 4.92 -2.83 9.58
N GLY A 105 5.22 -4.12 9.39
CA GLY A 105 4.44 -5.02 8.55
C GLY A 105 4.73 -4.93 7.05
N VAL A 106 5.76 -4.20 6.64
CA VAL A 106 6.26 -4.18 5.25
C VAL A 106 7.30 -5.31 5.10
N THR A 107 6.84 -6.54 4.92
CA THR A 107 7.69 -7.74 4.96
C THR A 107 8.32 -8.12 3.62
N ASP A 108 7.64 -7.85 2.51
CA ASP A 108 8.06 -8.28 1.17
C ASP A 108 8.74 -7.14 0.40
N VAL A 109 9.79 -6.56 0.98
CA VAL A 109 10.56 -5.48 0.35
C VAL A 109 11.40 -6.03 -0.80
N VAL A 110 11.19 -5.50 -2.01
CA VAL A 110 11.99 -5.84 -3.20
C VAL A 110 12.94 -4.69 -3.52
N GLU A 111 14.24 -4.98 -3.55
CA GLU A 111 15.28 -4.03 -3.99
C GLU A 111 15.60 -4.28 -5.47
N VAL A 112 15.53 -3.24 -6.29
CA VAL A 112 15.90 -3.27 -7.71
C VAL A 112 17.04 -2.28 -7.94
N GLN A 113 18.20 -2.79 -8.37
CA GLN A 113 19.34 -1.94 -8.75
C GLN A 113 19.16 -1.43 -10.17
N ILE A 114 19.36 -0.12 -10.36
CA ILE A 114 19.37 0.54 -11.66
C ILE A 114 20.74 1.18 -11.87
N GLY A 115 21.49 0.67 -12.85
CA GLY A 115 22.88 1.03 -13.11
C GLY A 115 23.85 0.41 -12.12
#